data_AF-G9YD72-F1
#
_entry.id   AF-G9YD72-F1
#
_cell.length_a   1.000
_cell.length_b   1.000
_cell.length_c   1.000
_cell.angle_alpha   90.00
_cell.angle_beta   90.00
_cell.angle_gamma   90.00
#
_symmetry.space_group_name_H-M   'P 1'
#
loop_
_entity.id
_entity.type
_entity.pdbx_description
1 polymer ?
#
loop_
_entity_poly.entity_id
_entity_poly.type
_entity_poly.pdbx_seq_one_letter_code
_entity_poly.pdbx_strand_id
1 'polypeptide(L)'
;MKVCPAGTYSKRADGIVVQDHERCIGCRMCIMACPWSAPVYDPEEGKTSKCNLCAERLDEGLQPRCVESCPAGVLRFGDIKALRKAHMTEWTVLEKRYHLPDHTISNPNIVIIPAQK
;
A
#
# COMPACT_ATOMS: atom_id res chain seq x y z
N MET A 1 6.74 -7.78 6.88
CA MET A 1 8.06 -7.21 7.21
C MET A 1 9.05 -8.26 7.71
N LYS A 2 8.66 -9.19 8.59
CA LYS A 2 9.57 -10.25 9.09
C LYS A 2 9.99 -11.34 8.09
N VAL A 3 9.34 -11.42 6.93
CA VAL A 3 9.57 -12.47 5.92
C VAL A 3 10.74 -12.20 4.97
N CYS A 4 11.26 -10.97 4.93
CA CYS A 4 12.35 -10.63 4.01
C CYS A 4 13.68 -11.05 4.65
N PRO A 5 14.40 -12.05 4.09
CA PRO A 5 15.66 -12.51 4.66
C PRO A 5 16.77 -11.46 4.57
N ALA A 6 16.72 -10.59 3.55
CA ALA A 6 17.67 -9.48 3.39
C ALA A 6 17.35 -8.24 4.24
N GLY A 7 16.20 -8.24 4.94
CA GLY A 7 15.79 -7.15 5.83
C GLY A 7 15.62 -5.80 5.12
N THR A 8 15.12 -5.79 3.88
CA THR A 8 15.03 -4.56 3.06
C THR A 8 13.83 -3.69 3.38
N TYR A 9 12.85 -4.21 4.10
CA TYR A 9 11.61 -3.50 4.41
C TYR A 9 11.71 -2.78 5.75
N SER A 10 11.36 -1.50 5.77
CA SER A 10 11.22 -0.71 6.98
C SER A 10 9.93 0.11 6.96
N LYS A 11 9.44 0.45 8.15
CA LYS A 11 8.30 1.36 8.31
C LYS A 11 8.84 2.69 8.82
N ARG A 12 8.63 3.75 8.06
CA ARG A 12 8.97 5.13 8.41
C ARG A 12 8.09 5.61 9.57
N ALA A 13 8.48 6.73 10.21
CA ALA A 13 7.75 7.32 11.34
C ALA A 13 6.32 7.78 10.97
N ASP A 14 6.13 8.21 9.72
CA ASP A 14 4.83 8.55 9.10
C ASP A 14 3.96 7.32 8.76
N GLY A 15 4.50 6.11 8.97
CA GLY A 15 3.82 4.85 8.73
C GLY A 15 3.95 4.28 7.32
N ILE A 16 4.68 4.95 6.41
CA ILE A 16 4.95 4.45 5.07
C ILE A 16 5.89 3.24 5.16
N VAL A 17 5.52 2.15 4.47
CA VAL A 17 6.40 0.97 4.34
C VAL A 17 7.24 1.14 3.08
N VAL A 18 8.53 1.36 3.27
CA VAL A 18 9.52 1.49 2.19
C VAL A 18 10.35 0.21 2.07
N GLN A 19 10.92 0.02 0.89
CA GLN A 19 11.81 -1.08 0.60
C GLN A 19 13.13 -0.49 0.08
N ASP A 20 14.24 -0.90 0.69
CA ASP A 20 15.56 -0.67 0.15
C ASP A 20 15.74 -1.53 -1.11
N HIS A 21 15.73 -0.86 -2.26
CA HIS A 21 15.79 -1.50 -3.57
C HIS A 21 17.18 -2.07 -3.86
N GLU A 22 18.24 -1.41 -3.39
CA GLU A 22 19.62 -1.83 -3.62
C GLU A 22 19.95 -3.12 -2.87
N ARG A 23 19.41 -3.29 -1.66
CA ARG A 23 19.60 -4.50 -0.88
C ARG A 23 18.68 -5.66 -1.26
N CYS A 24 17.77 -5.47 -2.23
CA CYS A 24 16.83 -6.50 -2.63
C CYS A 24 17.52 -7.62 -3.42
N ILE A 25 17.42 -8.85 -2.90
CA ILE A 25 18.01 -10.06 -3.51
C ILE A 25 17.01 -10.83 -4.39
N GLY A 26 15.82 -10.29 -4.65
CA GLY A 26 14.86 -10.93 -5.57
C GLY A 26 14.24 -12.25 -5.11
N CYS A 27 14.32 -12.62 -3.82
CA CYS A 27 13.84 -13.92 -3.30
C CYS A 27 12.32 -14.15 -3.36
N ARG A 28 11.52 -13.14 -3.72
CA ARG A 28 10.05 -13.18 -3.90
C ARG A 28 9.21 -13.60 -2.68
N MET A 29 9.80 -13.82 -1.51
CA MET A 29 9.06 -14.16 -0.28
C MET A 29 8.05 -13.09 0.14
N CYS A 30 8.37 -11.82 -0.10
CA CYS A 30 7.44 -10.71 0.18
C CYS A 30 6.18 -10.76 -0.69
N ILE A 31 6.27 -11.27 -1.92
CA ILE A 31 5.14 -11.45 -2.84
C ILE A 31 4.24 -12.55 -2.30
N MET A 32 4.81 -13.70 -1.95
CA MET A 32 4.06 -14.83 -1.40
C MET A 32 3.35 -14.49 -0.08
N ALA A 33 3.97 -13.64 0.75
CA ALA A 33 3.43 -13.29 2.05
C ALA A 33 2.38 -12.17 2.04
N CYS A 34 2.32 -11.34 0.98
CA CYS A 34 1.43 -10.19 0.97
C CYS A 34 0.05 -10.59 0.42
N PRO A 35 -1.02 -10.58 1.23
CA PRO A 35 -2.35 -10.97 0.74
C PRO A 35 -2.89 -9.99 -0.30
N TRP A 36 -2.38 -8.75 -0.32
CA TRP A 36 -2.78 -7.70 -1.26
C TRP A 36 -2.03 -7.74 -2.60
N SER A 37 -1.10 -8.68 -2.79
CA SER A 37 -0.25 -8.76 -3.99
C SER A 37 0.45 -7.43 -4.33
N ALA A 38 0.77 -6.63 -3.31
CA ALA A 38 1.30 -5.28 -3.49
C ALA A 38 2.77 -5.23 -3.98
N PRO A 39 3.67 -6.13 -3.55
CA PRO A 39 5.01 -6.23 -4.14
C PRO A 39 4.96 -7.01 -5.46
N VAL A 40 5.65 -6.50 -6.47
CA VAL A 40 5.73 -7.09 -7.82
C VAL A 40 7.19 -7.33 -8.19
N TYR A 41 7.47 -8.49 -8.76
CA TYR A 41 8.83 -8.85 -9.20
C TYR A 41 9.07 -8.35 -10.61
N ASP A 42 10.20 -7.69 -10.79
CA ASP A 42 10.73 -7.29 -12.09
C ASP A 42 11.77 -8.34 -12.54
N PRO A 43 11.51 -9.07 -13.64
CA PRO A 43 12.45 -10.06 -14.16
C PRO A 43 13.68 -9.46 -14.84
N GLU A 44 13.63 -8.21 -15.30
CA GLU A 44 14.77 -7.55 -15.94
C GLU A 44 15.77 -7.07 -14.89
N GLU A 45 15.30 -6.44 -13.81
CA GLU A 45 16.17 -6.04 -12.68
C GLU A 45 16.50 -7.20 -11.74
N GLY A 46 15.69 -8.27 -11.74
CA GLY A 46 15.81 -9.36 -10.78
C GLY A 46 15.41 -8.97 -9.35
N LYS A 47 14.70 -7.85 -9.17
CA LYS A 47 14.32 -7.29 -7.88
C LYS A 47 12.80 -7.22 -7.73
N THR A 48 12.34 -6.92 -6.52
CA THR A 48 10.91 -6.66 -6.25
C THR A 48 10.74 -5.19 -5.94
N SER A 49 9.65 -4.59 -6.40
CA SER A 49 9.26 -3.22 -6.09
C SER A 49 7.81 -3.16 -5.60
N LYS A 50 7.42 -2.06 -4.95
CA LYS A 50 6.05 -1.79 -4.51
C LYS A 50 5.82 -0.28 -4.43
N CYS A 51 4.55 0.12 -4.37
CA CYS A 51 4.17 1.50 -4.04
C CYS A 51 4.83 1.97 -2.74
N ASN A 52 5.61 3.06 -2.75
CA ASN A 52 6.20 3.68 -1.56
C ASN A 52 5.38 4.88 -1.05
N LEU A 53 4.11 5.01 -1.48
CA LEU A 53 3.24 6.16 -1.22
C LEU A 53 3.81 7.50 -1.70
N CYS A 54 4.68 7.47 -2.72
CA CYS A 54 5.42 8.64 -3.21
C CYS A 54 6.20 9.35 -2.09
N ALA A 55 6.90 8.59 -1.25
CA ALA A 55 7.61 9.09 -0.07
C ALA A 55 8.47 10.35 -0.35
N GLU A 56 9.25 10.34 -1.43
CA GLU A 56 10.08 11.48 -1.85
C GLU A 56 9.26 12.75 -2.11
N ARG A 57 8.10 12.61 -2.77
CA ARG A 57 7.20 13.75 -3.03
C ARG A 57 6.58 14.26 -1.73
N LEU A 58 6.23 13.36 -0.82
CA LEU A 58 5.71 13.75 0.50
C LEU A 58 6.75 14.50 1.32
N ASP A 59 8.02 14.13 1.20
CA ASP A 59 9.15 14.82 1.86
C ASP A 59 9.33 16.25 1.33
N GLU A 60 8.96 16.51 0.07
CA GLU A 60 8.89 17.84 -0.54
C GLU A 60 7.58 18.60 -0.25
N GLY A 61 6.66 18.01 0.52
CA GLY A 61 5.35 18.59 0.80
C GLY A 61 4.34 18.51 -0.35
N LEU A 62 4.64 17.73 -1.40
CA LEU A 62 3.76 17.47 -2.53
C LEU A 62 2.82 16.30 -2.24
N GLN A 63 1.69 16.24 -2.94
CA GLN A 63 0.78 15.09 -2.83
C GLN A 63 1.30 13.85 -3.57
N PRO A 64 0.86 12.63 -3.16
CA PRO A 64 1.13 11.42 -3.92
C PRO A 64 0.61 11.55 -5.35
N ARG A 65 1.40 11.07 -6.32
CA ARG A 65 1.11 11.29 -7.74
C ARG A 65 -0.25 10.74 -8.15
N CYS A 66 -0.65 9.58 -7.64
CA CYS A 66 -1.95 8.98 -7.95
C CYS A 66 -3.14 9.83 -7.46
N VAL A 67 -2.98 10.57 -6.36
CA VAL A 67 -4.02 11.46 -5.82
C VAL A 67 -4.09 12.75 -6.63
N GLU A 68 -2.94 13.38 -6.86
CA GLU A 68 -2.83 14.60 -7.66
C GLU A 68 -3.35 14.39 -9.09
N SER A 69 -3.03 13.26 -9.71
CA SER A 69 -3.40 12.98 -11.10
C SER A 69 -4.82 12.44 -11.27
N CYS A 70 -5.62 12.30 -10.22
CA CYS A 70 -6.93 11.67 -10.30
C CYS A 70 -7.96 12.61 -10.97
N PRO A 71 -8.38 12.37 -12.22
CA PRO A 71 -9.26 13.31 -12.92
C PRO A 71 -10.67 13.32 -12.34
N ALA A 72 -11.14 12.17 -11.84
CA ALA A 72 -12.45 12.04 -11.21
C ALA A 72 -12.48 12.57 -9.78
N GLY A 73 -11.32 12.91 -9.21
CA GLY A 73 -11.23 13.40 -7.83
C GLY A 73 -11.72 12.41 -6.78
N VAL A 74 -11.60 11.10 -7.02
CA VAL A 74 -12.07 10.04 -6.10
C VAL A 74 -11.00 9.55 -5.13
N LEU A 75 -9.74 9.92 -5.34
CA LEU A 75 -8.64 9.58 -4.45
C LEU A 75 -8.34 10.73 -3.47
N ARG A 76 -8.02 10.39 -2.23
CA ARG A 76 -7.65 11.35 -1.16
C ARG A 76 -6.48 10.78 -0.36
N PHE A 77 -5.60 11.67 0.09
CA PHE A 77 -4.48 11.35 0.98
C PHE A 77 -4.59 12.20 2.26
N GLY A 78 -4.25 11.61 3.40
CA GLY A 78 -4.30 12.28 4.70
C GLY A 78 -4.14 11.31 5.87
N ASP A 79 -4.31 11.82 7.09
CA ASP A 79 -4.24 11.02 8.31
C ASP A 79 -5.32 9.93 8.33
N ILE A 80 -4.89 8.68 8.58
CA ILE A 80 -5.78 7.53 8.52
C ILE A 80 -6.86 7.53 9.61
N LYS A 81 -6.59 8.11 10.79
CA LYS A 81 -7.59 8.18 11.87
C LYS A 81 -8.68 9.19 11.50
N ALA A 82 -8.30 10.33 10.95
CA ALA A 82 -9.24 11.34 10.45
C ALA A 82 -10.11 10.76 9.32
N LEU A 83 -9.50 10.07 8.36
CA LEU A 83 -10.22 9.45 7.24
C LEU A 83 -11.20 8.37 7.71
N ARG A 84 -10.81 7.49 8.64
CA ARG A 84 -11.70 6.47 9.22
C ARG A 84 -12.85 7.06 10.03
N LYS A 85 -12.66 8.23 10.64
CA LYS A 85 -13.74 8.95 11.34
C LYS A 85 -14.73 9.58 10.36
N ALA A 86 -14.24 10.11 9.24
CA ALA A 86 -15.07 10.76 8.22
C ALA A 86 -15.81 9.75 7.33
N HIS A 87 -15.20 8.61 7.05
CA HIS A 87 -15.68 7.63 6.10
C HIS A 87 -15.54 6.22 6.67
N MET A 88 -16.67 5.53 6.84
CA MET A 88 -16.70 4.15 7.29
C MET A 88 -16.41 3.22 6.10
N THR A 89 -15.47 2.28 6.29
CA THR A 89 -15.18 1.24 5.29
C THR A 89 -16.05 0.02 5.55
N GLU A 90 -16.88 -0.37 4.58
CA GLU A 90 -17.70 -1.57 4.65
C GLU A 90 -16.90 -2.81 4.24
N TRP A 91 -15.98 -3.27 5.10
CA TRP A 91 -15.06 -4.37 4.79
C TRP A 91 -15.76 -5.65 4.32
N THR A 92 -16.91 -6.00 4.91
CA THR A 92 -17.68 -7.17 4.47
C THR A 92 -18.14 -7.08 3.02
N VAL A 93 -18.47 -5.87 2.53
CA VAL A 93 -18.80 -5.65 1.12
C VAL A 93 -17.56 -5.81 0.26
N LEU A 94 -16.43 -5.24 0.70
CA LEU A 94 -15.16 -5.31 0.00
C LEU A 94 -14.65 -6.74 -0.19
N GLU A 95 -14.65 -7.52 0.89
CA GLU A 95 -14.20 -8.91 0.89
C GLU A 95 -15.12 -9.82 0.06
N LYS A 96 -16.44 -9.65 0.18
CA LYS A 96 -17.41 -10.53 -0.51
C LYS A 96 -17.67 -10.15 -1.97
N ARG A 97 -17.81 -8.85 -2.26
CA ARG A 97 -18.20 -8.35 -3.59
C ARG A 97 -16.99 -8.14 -4.50
N TYR A 98 -15.93 -7.55 -3.96
CA TYR A 98 -14.73 -7.20 -4.73
C TYR A 98 -13.60 -8.20 -4.53
N HIS A 99 -13.85 -9.29 -3.77
CA HIS A 99 -12.86 -10.33 -3.47
C HIS A 99 -11.57 -9.77 -2.89
N LEU A 100 -11.65 -8.66 -2.14
CA LEU A 100 -10.49 -8.13 -1.46
C LEU A 100 -10.07 -9.08 -0.32
N PRO A 101 -8.76 -9.13 -0.01
CA PRO A 101 -8.27 -9.96 1.09
C PRO A 101 -8.85 -9.55 2.44
N ASP A 102 -8.88 -10.50 3.37
CA ASP A 102 -9.26 -10.24 4.76
C ASP A 102 -8.38 -9.13 5.34
N HIS A 103 -9.03 -8.01 5.66
CA HIS A 103 -8.35 -6.81 6.13
C HIS A 103 -7.71 -7.01 7.50
N THR A 104 -8.19 -7.94 8.32
CA THR A 104 -7.68 -8.19 9.66
C THR A 104 -6.27 -8.79 9.67
N ILE A 105 -5.86 -9.44 8.58
CA ILE A 105 -4.52 -10.06 8.44
C ILE A 105 -3.40 -9.02 8.54
N SER A 106 -3.63 -7.84 7.98
CA SER A 106 -2.59 -6.80 7.84
C SER A 106 -3.00 -5.42 8.30
N ASN A 107 -4.29 -5.23 8.63
CA ASN A 107 -4.89 -3.97 9.05
C ASN A 107 -4.43 -2.78 8.20
N PRO A 108 -4.76 -2.76 6.90
CA PRO A 108 -4.22 -1.78 5.96
C PRO A 108 -4.67 -0.35 6.30
N ASN A 109 -3.79 0.62 6.05
CA ASN A 109 -4.06 2.04 6.21
C ASN A 109 -4.74 2.62 4.96
N ILE A 110 -5.89 2.07 4.59
CA ILE A 110 -6.73 2.55 3.49
C ILE A 110 -8.18 2.62 3.96
N VAL A 111 -8.93 3.51 3.32
CA VAL A 111 -10.38 3.64 3.46
C VAL A 111 -10.95 3.51 2.06
N ILE A 112 -11.91 2.61 1.88
CA ILE A 112 -12.54 2.38 0.58
C ILE A 112 -14.05 2.54 0.77
N ILE A 113 -14.63 3.44 -0.02
CA ILE A 113 -16.07 3.63 -0.09
C ILE A 113 -16.57 2.79 -1.28
N PRO A 114 -17.29 1.68 -1.05
CA PRO A 114 -17.77 0.85 -2.13
C PRO A 114 -18.81 1.60 -2.97
N ALA A 115 -18.91 1.25 -4.26
CA ALA A 115 -19.99 1.78 -5.09
C ALA A 115 -21.34 1.34 -4.53
N GLN A 116 -22.27 2.30 -4.42
CA GLN A 116 -23.66 2.01 -4.11
C GLN A 116 -24.28 1.25 -5.30
N LYS A 117 -25.07 0.22 -4.99
CA LYS A 117 -25.74 -0.60 -6.00
C LYS A 117 -26.81 0.19 -6.73
#